data_AF-I0YWW7-F1
#
_entry.id   AF-I0YWW7-F1
#
_cell.length_a   1.000
_cell.length_b   1.000
_cell.length_c   1.000
_cell.angle_alpha   90.00
_cell.angle_beta   90.00
_cell.angle_gamma   90.00
#
_symmetry.space_group_name_H-M   'P 1'
#
loop_
_entity.id
_entity.type
_entity.pdbx_description
1 polymer ?
#
loop_
_entity_poly.entity_id
_entity_poly.type
_entity_poly.pdbx_seq_one_letter_code
_entity_poly.pdbx_strand_id
1 'polypeptide(L)'
;MSSVGSSETSPTMEKHFQSAVREPRFVQTDDGGSILALALHCLMVEHGFRVEADKTFAGGTSVYSPASDWHGKFTNEWVFEYRRPGYASTFALHCSLQPASGKMFVHAREADSPTNMRYMGLLVDKYVPDTGKAKGSSWAGVVVEQEALRHQLEEYVAGPLLANALPSSEPEHTPQDASRGVQSQLSAYYNSLTRRDILLAGTALAAASIGLALFARSRQRL
;
A
#
# COMPACT_ATOMS: atom_id res chain seq x y z
N MET A 1 30.26 26.98 -25.68
CA MET A 1 29.06 27.48 -24.99
C MET A 1 28.24 26.28 -24.61
N SER A 2 28.40 25.79 -23.38
CA SER A 2 27.67 24.61 -22.89
C SER A 2 26.25 25.05 -22.55
N SER A 3 25.27 24.48 -23.26
CA SER A 3 23.85 24.67 -22.99
C SER A 3 23.57 24.21 -21.56
N VAL A 4 23.23 25.15 -20.68
CA VAL A 4 22.67 24.86 -19.36
C VAL A 4 21.31 24.22 -19.63
N GLY A 5 21.25 22.89 -19.59
CA GLY A 5 20.00 22.15 -19.72
C GLY A 5 19.07 22.59 -18.60
N SER A 6 17.93 23.17 -18.97
CA SER A 6 16.83 23.42 -18.05
C SER A 6 16.54 22.11 -17.32
N SER A 7 16.85 22.06 -16.02
CA SER A 7 16.46 20.94 -15.18
C SER A 7 14.94 20.87 -15.23
N GLU A 8 14.40 19.89 -15.95
CA GLU A 8 12.99 19.52 -15.83
C GLU A 8 12.76 19.25 -14.35
N THR A 9 12.11 20.19 -13.67
CA THR A 9 11.68 19.98 -12.30
C THR A 9 10.68 18.85 -12.35
N SER A 10 11.07 17.68 -11.88
CA SER A 10 10.16 16.55 -11.71
C SER A 10 8.87 17.05 -11.09
N PRO A 11 7.69 16.64 -11.62
CA PRO A 11 6.42 17.08 -11.07
C PRO A 11 6.40 16.82 -9.57
N THR A 12 5.98 17.83 -8.81
CA THR A 12 5.88 17.72 -7.35
C THR A 12 4.88 16.60 -7.02
N MET A 13 5.12 15.86 -5.93
CA MET A 13 4.24 14.78 -5.48
C MET A 13 2.79 15.25 -5.30
N GLU A 14 2.59 16.54 -5.00
CA GLU A 14 1.29 17.19 -4.95
C GLU A 14 0.45 17.02 -6.22
N LYS A 15 1.06 17.09 -7.41
CA LYS A 15 0.36 16.88 -8.68
C LYS A 15 -0.11 15.43 -8.82
N HIS A 16 0.69 14.48 -8.34
CA HIS A 16 0.31 13.07 -8.33
C HIS A 16 -0.83 12.82 -7.34
N PHE A 17 -0.78 13.45 -6.16
CA PHE A 17 -1.88 13.39 -5.21
C PHE A 17 -3.18 13.96 -5.76
N GLN A 18 -3.17 15.17 -6.33
CA GLN A 18 -4.37 15.76 -6.95
C GLN A 18 -4.95 14.88 -8.06
N SER A 19 -4.08 14.17 -8.77
CA SER A 19 -4.45 13.25 -9.84
C SER A 19 -5.00 11.92 -9.28
N ALA A 20 -4.49 11.46 -8.13
CA ALA A 20 -4.95 10.26 -7.44
C ALA A 20 -6.29 10.48 -6.72
N VAL A 21 -6.31 11.50 -5.87
CA VAL A 21 -7.43 11.93 -5.02
C VAL A 21 -7.45 13.46 -5.01
N ARG A 22 -8.53 14.04 -5.55
CA ARG A 22 -8.64 15.49 -5.82
C ARG A 22 -8.24 16.37 -4.63
N GLU A 23 -8.66 16.00 -3.42
CA GLU A 23 -8.42 16.76 -2.19
C GLU A 23 -8.14 15.81 -1.02
N PRO A 24 -7.27 16.19 -0.06
CA PRO A 24 -6.84 15.28 1.00
C PRO A 24 -7.97 14.89 1.95
N ARG A 25 -8.98 15.75 2.16
CA ARG A 25 -10.16 15.43 3.00
C ARG A 25 -10.97 14.22 2.53
N PHE A 26 -10.77 13.76 1.29
CA PHE A 26 -11.39 12.53 0.79
C PHE A 26 -10.62 11.27 1.20
N VAL A 27 -9.42 11.41 1.75
CA VAL A 27 -8.65 10.33 2.36
C VAL A 27 -9.00 10.29 3.85
N GLN A 28 -9.82 9.32 4.23
CA GLN A 28 -10.20 9.13 5.63
C GLN A 28 -8.97 8.71 6.43
N THR A 29 -8.52 9.56 7.36
CA THR A 29 -7.41 9.29 8.26
C THR A 29 -7.51 10.11 9.53
N ASP A 30 -7.14 9.49 10.65
CA ASP A 30 -6.87 10.19 11.90
C ASP A 30 -5.38 10.11 12.31
N ASP A 31 -4.64 9.14 11.75
CA ASP A 31 -3.26 8.81 12.12
C ASP A 31 -2.22 9.10 11.02
N GLY A 32 -2.65 9.56 9.83
CA GLY A 32 -1.77 9.83 8.68
C GLY A 32 -1.37 8.58 7.88
N GLY A 33 -1.75 7.39 8.31
CA GLY A 33 -1.40 6.12 7.67
C GLY A 33 -1.90 6.02 6.23
N SER A 34 -3.18 6.29 5.99
CA SER A 34 -3.73 6.21 4.61
C SER A 34 -3.16 7.27 3.67
N ILE A 35 -2.73 8.43 4.20
CA ILE A 35 -2.02 9.46 3.43
C ILE A 35 -0.63 8.94 3.01
N LEU A 36 0.12 8.34 3.95
CA LEU A 36 1.43 7.78 3.63
C LEU A 36 1.32 6.58 2.67
N ALA A 37 0.30 5.74 2.83
CA ALA A 37 0.00 4.64 1.89
C ALA A 37 -0.31 5.18 0.48
N LEU A 38 -1.08 6.26 0.36
CA LEU A 38 -1.35 6.92 -0.92
C LEU A 38 -0.07 7.53 -1.54
N ALA A 39 0.84 8.07 -0.72
CA ALA A 39 2.14 8.57 -1.17
C ALA A 39 2.99 7.45 -1.79
N LEU A 40 3.07 6.31 -1.10
CA LEU A 40 3.78 5.14 -1.61
C LEU A 40 3.14 4.62 -2.90
N HIS A 41 1.81 4.61 -2.99
CA HIS A 41 1.10 4.26 -4.22
C HIS A 41 1.49 5.19 -5.40
N CYS A 42 1.47 6.50 -5.21
CA CYS A 42 1.84 7.45 -6.25
C CYS A 42 3.27 7.25 -6.73
N LEU A 43 4.21 7.00 -5.81
CA LEU A 43 5.60 6.70 -6.13
C LEU A 43 5.76 5.37 -6.89
N MET A 44 4.99 4.33 -6.56
CA MET A 44 4.95 3.11 -7.38
C MET A 44 4.50 3.41 -8.80
N VAL A 45 3.47 4.23 -8.99
CA VAL A 45 3.00 4.63 -10.33
C VAL A 45 4.07 5.40 -11.11
N GLU A 46 4.82 6.28 -10.45
CA GLU A 46 5.97 6.97 -11.06
C GLU A 46 7.06 5.98 -11.53
N HIS A 47 7.27 4.86 -10.82
CA HIS A 47 8.18 3.77 -11.25
C HIS A 47 7.60 2.89 -12.38
N GLY A 48 6.47 3.29 -12.97
CA GLY A 48 5.86 2.65 -14.14
C GLY A 48 4.89 1.52 -13.82
N PHE A 49 4.57 1.31 -12.53
CA PHE A 49 3.51 0.40 -12.13
C PHE A 49 2.13 1.01 -12.48
N ARG A 50 1.16 0.16 -12.80
CA ARG A 50 -0.20 0.57 -13.17
C ARG A 50 -1.20 -0.25 -12.38
N VAL A 51 -2.19 0.41 -11.78
CA VAL A 51 -3.28 -0.28 -11.09
C VAL A 51 -4.06 -1.11 -12.11
N GLU A 52 -4.42 -2.35 -11.76
CA GLU A 52 -5.46 -3.07 -12.49
C GLU A 52 -6.79 -2.34 -12.19
N ALA A 53 -7.16 -1.40 -13.06
CA ALA A 53 -8.44 -0.70 -12.92
C ALA A 53 -9.58 -1.72 -12.99
N ASP A 54 -10.50 -1.62 -12.02
CA ASP A 54 -11.73 -2.40 -12.05
C ASP A 54 -12.48 -2.04 -13.33
N LYS A 55 -12.77 -3.04 -14.18
CA LYS A 55 -13.30 -2.87 -15.54
C LYS A 55 -14.64 -2.11 -15.60
N THR A 56 -15.25 -1.88 -14.44
CA THR A 56 -16.53 -1.21 -14.22
C THR A 56 -16.48 0.31 -14.37
N PHE A 57 -15.32 0.96 -14.29
CA PHE A 57 -15.21 2.41 -14.50
C PHE A 57 -14.64 2.74 -15.88
N ALA A 58 -15.50 2.73 -16.90
CA ALA A 58 -15.18 3.13 -18.28
C ALA A 58 -14.94 4.66 -18.46
N GLY A 59 -14.71 5.40 -17.37
CA GLY A 59 -14.60 6.86 -17.37
C GLY A 59 -13.22 7.35 -16.94
N GLY A 60 -12.26 7.36 -17.87
CA GLY A 60 -11.06 8.22 -17.87
C GLY A 60 -10.38 8.52 -16.53
N THR A 61 -10.26 7.55 -15.62
CA THR A 61 -9.59 7.76 -14.33
C THR A 61 -8.09 7.94 -14.55
N SER A 62 -7.49 8.80 -13.73
CA SER A 62 -6.05 9.05 -13.75
C SER A 62 -5.28 7.75 -13.48
N VAL A 63 -4.10 7.59 -14.08
CA VAL A 63 -3.20 6.45 -13.80
C VAL A 63 -2.74 6.39 -12.33
N TYR A 64 -2.86 7.50 -11.61
CA TYR A 64 -2.54 7.62 -10.19
C TYR A 64 -3.73 7.31 -9.28
N SER A 65 -4.94 7.11 -9.81
CA SER A 65 -6.10 6.80 -8.98
C SER A 65 -6.01 5.36 -8.48
N PRO A 66 -6.04 5.12 -7.16
CA PRO A 66 -6.11 3.76 -6.63
C PRO A 66 -7.48 3.12 -6.92
N ALA A 67 -7.60 1.81 -6.71
CA ALA A 67 -8.88 1.09 -6.80
C ALA A 67 -9.92 1.71 -5.85
N SER A 68 -11.21 1.71 -6.20
CA SER A 68 -12.23 2.43 -5.42
C SER A 68 -12.36 1.95 -3.97
N ASP A 69 -12.03 0.69 -3.69
CA ASP A 69 -12.08 0.03 -2.39
C ASP A 69 -10.73 0.00 -1.65
N TRP A 70 -9.74 0.77 -2.14
CA TRP A 70 -8.40 0.84 -1.52
C TRP A 70 -8.43 1.30 -0.05
N HIS A 71 -9.47 2.04 0.32
CA HIS A 71 -9.77 2.45 1.68
C HIS A 71 -10.99 1.68 2.17
N GLY A 72 -10.88 1.01 3.33
CA GLY A 72 -12.05 0.50 4.06
C GLY A 72 -12.16 -1.00 4.26
N LYS A 73 -11.28 -1.84 3.67
CA LYS A 73 -11.29 -3.27 3.97
C LYS A 73 -10.75 -3.58 5.38
N PHE A 74 -9.71 -2.87 5.78
CA PHE A 74 -9.06 -2.99 7.08
C PHE A 74 -8.67 -1.60 7.58
N THR A 75 -8.85 -1.32 8.86
CA THR A 75 -8.66 0.03 9.43
C THR A 75 -7.23 0.55 9.30
N ASN A 76 -6.24 -0.34 9.41
CA ASN A 76 -4.82 0.02 9.45
C ASN A 76 -4.01 -0.65 8.33
N GLU A 77 -4.67 -1.13 7.29
CA GLU A 77 -4.00 -1.80 6.18
C GLU A 77 -4.52 -1.34 4.83
N TRP A 78 -3.59 -1.15 3.90
CA TRP A 78 -3.85 -0.72 2.53
C TRP A 78 -3.12 -1.65 1.57
N VAL A 79 -3.84 -2.13 0.55
CA VAL A 79 -3.29 -3.05 -0.44
C VAL A 79 -3.53 -2.46 -1.81
N PHE A 80 -2.46 -2.39 -2.59
CA PHE A 80 -2.51 -1.94 -3.98
C PHE A 80 -1.95 -3.04 -4.87
N GLU A 81 -2.69 -3.38 -5.92
CA GLU A 81 -2.30 -4.38 -6.90
C GLU A 81 -1.95 -3.69 -8.23
N TYR A 82 -0.87 -4.15 -8.86
CA TYR A 82 -0.29 -3.52 -10.02
C TYR A 82 0.07 -4.52 -11.12
N ARG A 83 0.08 -4.03 -12.36
CA ARG A 83 0.87 -4.56 -13.47
C ARG A 83 1.98 -3.59 -13.83
N ARG A 84 3.05 -4.09 -14.44
CA ARG A 84 4.08 -3.26 -15.05
C ARG A 84 4.36 -3.74 -16.48
N PRO A 85 4.30 -2.86 -17.49
CA PRO A 85 4.67 -3.23 -18.85
C PRO A 85 6.06 -3.87 -18.90
N GLY A 86 6.20 -4.96 -19.66
CA GLY A 86 7.44 -5.74 -19.77
C GLY A 86 7.63 -6.84 -18.73
N TYR A 87 6.71 -7.01 -17.78
CA TYR A 87 6.76 -8.06 -16.76
C TYR A 87 5.52 -8.97 -16.85
N ALA A 88 5.71 -10.27 -16.63
CA ALA A 88 4.62 -11.25 -16.75
C ALA A 88 3.66 -11.24 -15.55
N SER A 89 4.22 -11.06 -14.36
CA SER A 89 3.51 -11.20 -13.08
C SER A 89 2.80 -9.90 -12.67
N THR A 90 1.84 -10.02 -11.76
CA THR A 90 1.34 -8.87 -10.99
C THR A 90 2.21 -8.60 -9.77
N PHE A 91 2.12 -7.37 -9.29
CA PHE A 91 2.81 -6.90 -8.10
C PHE A 91 1.80 -6.41 -7.08
N ALA A 92 2.09 -6.58 -5.80
CA ALA A 92 1.27 -6.04 -4.72
C ALA A 92 2.13 -5.21 -3.77
N LEU A 93 1.61 -4.06 -3.34
CA LEU A 93 2.13 -3.26 -2.24
C LEU A 93 1.13 -3.31 -1.09
N HIS A 94 1.55 -3.86 0.04
CA HIS A 94 0.78 -3.92 1.28
C HIS A 94 1.42 -3.01 2.31
N CYS A 95 0.65 -2.06 2.83
CA CYS A 95 1.06 -1.16 3.90
C CYS A 95 0.25 -1.51 5.15
N SER A 96 0.91 -1.72 6.29
CA SER A 96 0.27 -2.00 7.58
C SER A 96 0.78 -1.04 8.64
N LEU A 97 -0.12 -0.29 9.28
CA LEU A 97 0.19 0.64 10.35
C LEU A 97 0.06 -0.06 11.70
N GLN A 98 1.07 0.11 12.56
CA GLN A 98 1.00 -0.21 13.98
C GLN A 98 0.62 1.05 14.77
N PRO A 99 -0.65 1.23 15.19
CA PRO A 99 -1.11 2.52 15.72
C PRO A 99 -0.38 2.97 16.99
N ALA A 100 -0.01 2.03 17.85
CA ALA A 100 0.68 2.33 19.11
C ALA A 100 2.09 2.93 18.93
N SER A 101 2.76 2.65 17.82
CA SER A 101 4.13 3.09 17.57
C SER A 101 4.25 4.11 16.44
N GLY A 102 3.18 4.35 15.69
CA GLY A 102 3.20 5.16 14.47
C GLY A 102 4.09 4.57 13.36
N LYS A 103 4.50 3.30 13.46
CA LYS A 103 5.32 2.63 12.45
C LYS A 103 4.46 2.00 11.38
N MET A 104 4.74 2.31 10.13
CA MET A 104 4.18 1.63 8.97
C MET A 104 5.17 0.60 8.43
N PHE A 105 4.72 -0.63 8.28
CA PHE A 105 5.43 -1.70 7.59
C PHE A 105 4.92 -1.79 6.16
N VAL A 106 5.83 -1.63 5.21
CA VAL A 106 5.57 -1.72 3.78
C VAL A 106 6.13 -3.04 3.29
N HIS A 107 5.30 -3.82 2.62
CA HIS A 107 5.64 -5.11 2.03
C HIS A 107 5.25 -5.08 0.56
N ALA A 108 6.23 -5.21 -0.34
CA ALA A 108 5.96 -5.36 -1.77
C ALA A 108 6.36 -6.76 -2.24
N ARG A 109 5.59 -7.33 -3.16
CA ARG A 109 5.86 -8.66 -3.70
C ARG A 109 5.41 -8.80 -5.14
N GLU A 110 6.02 -9.76 -5.83
CA GLU A 110 5.54 -10.31 -7.09
C GLU A 110 4.63 -11.52 -6.80
N ALA A 111 3.44 -11.59 -7.40
CA ALA A 111 2.42 -12.59 -7.06
C ALA A 111 2.89 -14.04 -7.34
N ASP A 112 3.54 -14.25 -8.48
CA ASP A 112 3.98 -15.58 -8.94
C ASP A 112 5.40 -15.94 -8.46
N SER A 113 6.04 -15.07 -7.66
CA SER A 113 7.40 -15.26 -7.16
C SER A 113 7.47 -14.97 -5.65
N PRO A 114 7.20 -15.98 -4.79
CA PRO A 114 7.19 -15.79 -3.34
C PRO A 114 8.56 -15.43 -2.76
N THR A 115 9.64 -15.59 -3.51
CA THR A 115 10.99 -15.18 -3.09
C THR A 115 11.30 -13.73 -3.46
N ASN A 116 10.55 -13.12 -4.38
CA ASN A 116 10.70 -11.72 -4.77
C ASN A 116 9.80 -10.83 -3.90
N MET A 117 10.23 -10.65 -2.65
CA MET A 117 9.57 -9.80 -1.65
C MET A 117 10.51 -8.75 -1.11
N ARG A 118 9.99 -7.55 -0.84
CA ARG A 118 10.71 -6.40 -0.29
C ARG A 118 9.97 -5.81 0.90
N TYR A 119 10.73 -5.34 1.88
CA TYR A 119 10.20 -4.78 3.11
C TYR A 119 10.86 -3.43 3.40
N MET A 120 10.08 -2.50 3.94
CA MET A 120 10.55 -1.21 4.41
C MET A 120 9.73 -0.78 5.62
N GLY A 121 10.38 -0.20 6.62
CA GLY A 121 9.72 0.38 7.79
C GLY A 121 9.78 1.90 7.73
N LEU A 122 8.65 2.56 7.94
CA LEU A 122 8.52 4.01 7.96
C LEU A 122 7.91 4.48 9.28
N LEU A 123 8.28 5.68 9.72
CA LEU A 123 7.61 6.37 10.83
C LEU A 123 6.61 7.36 10.22
N VAL A 124 5.31 7.24 10.52
CA VAL A 124 4.28 8.08 9.89
C VAL A 124 4.50 9.55 10.20
N ASP A 125 4.74 9.90 11.46
CA ASP A 125 4.96 11.28 11.91
C ASP A 125 6.15 11.97 11.23
N LYS A 126 7.11 11.21 10.70
CA LYS A 126 8.23 11.78 9.93
C LYS A 126 7.76 12.36 8.59
N TYR A 127 6.78 11.73 7.95
CA TYR A 127 6.33 12.07 6.60
C TYR A 127 4.98 12.79 6.60
N VAL A 128 4.13 12.56 7.61
CA VAL A 128 2.81 13.18 7.77
C VAL A 128 2.70 13.75 9.20
N PRO A 129 3.45 14.81 9.52
CA PRO A 129 3.55 15.33 10.90
C PRO A 129 2.29 16.05 11.40
N ASP A 130 1.40 16.46 10.49
CA ASP A 130 0.18 17.22 10.81
C ASP A 130 -1.03 16.64 10.08
N THR A 131 -1.74 15.73 10.74
CA THR A 131 -2.98 15.12 10.23
C THR A 131 -4.12 16.13 10.11
N GLY A 132 -4.03 17.29 10.75
CA GLY A 132 -4.97 18.40 10.59
C GLY A 132 -4.98 18.94 9.16
N LYS A 133 -3.82 18.99 8.49
CA LYS A 133 -3.73 19.40 7.08
C LYS A 133 -4.41 18.42 6.13
N ALA A 134 -4.45 17.14 6.48
CA ALA A 134 -5.16 16.13 5.69
C ALA A 134 -6.69 16.37 5.67
N LYS A 135 -7.22 17.17 6.61
CA LYS A 135 -8.63 17.57 6.64
C LYS A 135 -8.93 18.81 5.79
N GLY A 136 -7.90 19.42 5.18
CA GLY A 136 -8.01 20.61 4.34
C GLY A 136 -8.43 20.32 2.90
N SER A 137 -8.34 21.36 2.05
CA SER A 137 -8.62 21.29 0.61
C SER A 137 -7.36 21.27 -0.26
N SER A 138 -6.17 21.34 0.35
CA SER A 138 -4.89 21.43 -0.36
C SER A 138 -3.92 20.35 0.11
N TRP A 139 -3.22 19.75 -0.85
CA TRP A 139 -2.14 18.79 -0.60
C TRP A 139 -0.83 19.44 -0.12
N ALA A 140 -0.75 20.77 -0.17
CA ALA A 140 0.44 21.53 0.19
C ALA A 140 0.88 21.25 1.63
N GLY A 141 2.08 20.69 1.78
CA GLY A 141 2.68 20.37 3.08
C GLY A 141 1.93 19.32 3.90
N VAL A 142 1.06 18.51 3.27
CA VAL A 142 0.46 17.31 3.88
C VAL A 142 1.51 16.21 4.03
N VAL A 143 2.34 16.00 2.99
CA VAL A 143 3.48 15.09 3.02
C VAL A 143 4.77 15.90 2.97
N VAL A 144 5.64 15.67 3.94
CA VAL A 144 6.99 16.26 4.03
C VAL A 144 8.05 15.20 3.71
N GLU A 145 9.31 15.61 3.55
CA GLU A 145 10.43 14.69 3.26
C GLU A 145 10.18 13.82 2.00
N GLN A 146 9.51 14.38 0.99
CA GLN A 146 9.06 13.67 -0.22
C GLN A 146 10.23 13.03 -0.99
N GLU A 147 11.36 13.73 -1.11
CA GLU A 147 12.56 13.22 -1.78
C GLU A 147 13.21 12.07 -1.01
N ALA A 148 13.24 12.14 0.32
CA ALA A 148 13.74 11.04 1.14
C ALA A 148 12.83 9.81 1.04
N LEU A 149 11.50 10.00 1.03
CA LEU A 149 10.54 8.91 0.83
C LEU A 149 10.70 8.24 -0.54
N ARG A 150 10.86 9.06 -1.59
CA ARG A 150 11.13 8.61 -2.97
C ARG A 150 12.38 7.73 -3.02
N HIS A 151 13.51 8.23 -2.51
CA HIS A 151 14.78 7.50 -2.51
C HIS A 151 14.67 6.18 -1.75
N GLN A 152 14.03 6.17 -0.57
CA GLN A 152 13.85 4.96 0.21
C GLN A 152 12.99 3.91 -0.50
N LEU A 153 11.89 4.32 -1.12
CA LEU A 153 11.06 3.40 -1.89
C LEU A 153 11.83 2.83 -3.08
N GLU A 154 12.55 3.67 -3.83
CA GLU A 154 13.34 3.24 -4.98
C GLU A 154 14.42 2.23 -4.57
N GLU A 155 15.21 2.57 -3.55
CA GLU A 155 16.35 1.79 -3.09
C GLU A 155 15.94 0.44 -2.47
N TYR A 156 14.91 0.44 -1.62
CA TYR A 156 14.57 -0.75 -0.81
C TYR A 156 13.40 -1.56 -1.36
N VAL A 157 12.56 -0.96 -2.22
CA VAL A 157 11.33 -1.59 -2.70
C VAL A 157 11.33 -1.70 -4.22
N ALA A 158 11.11 -0.61 -4.95
CA ALA A 158 10.83 -0.66 -6.38
C ALA A 158 12.02 -1.20 -7.18
N GLY A 159 13.23 -0.68 -6.99
CA GLY A 159 14.42 -1.12 -7.72
C GLY A 159 14.71 -2.62 -7.53
N PRO A 160 14.90 -3.10 -6.29
CA PRO A 160 15.14 -4.51 -6.02
C PRO A 160 13.99 -5.45 -6.41
N LEU A 161 12.73 -5.00 -6.37
CA LEU A 161 11.58 -5.80 -6.80
C LEU A 161 11.64 -6.04 -8.31
N LEU A 162 11.98 -5.00 -9.08
CA LEU A 162 12.05 -5.05 -10.54
C LEU A 162 13.30 -5.74 -11.07
N ALA A 163 14.43 -5.61 -10.37
CA ALA A 163 15.66 -6.31 -10.71
C ALA A 163 15.52 -7.84 -10.60
N ASN A 164 14.61 -8.31 -9.74
CA ASN A 164 14.38 -9.73 -9.49
C ASN A 164 13.11 -10.27 -10.17
N ALA A 165 12.33 -9.40 -10.82
CA ALA A 165 11.09 -9.81 -11.46
C ALA A 165 11.35 -10.50 -12.80
N LEU A 166 10.51 -11.45 -13.16
CA LEU A 166 10.64 -12.17 -14.43
C LEU A 166 10.14 -11.29 -15.58
N PRO A 167 10.98 -11.01 -16.60
CA PRO A 167 10.53 -10.29 -17.77
C PRO A 167 9.48 -11.13 -18.51
N SER A 168 8.50 -10.46 -19.12
CA SER A 168 7.54 -11.14 -19.97
C SER A 168 8.25 -11.70 -21.21
N SER A 169 8.05 -12.98 -21.49
CA SER A 169 8.49 -13.61 -22.74
C SER A 169 7.53 -13.36 -23.90
N GLU A 170 6.34 -12.81 -23.64
CA GLU A 170 5.37 -12.52 -24.68
C GLU A 170 5.74 -11.23 -25.42
N PRO A 171 5.80 -11.25 -26.77
CA PRO A 171 5.87 -10.02 -27.54
C PRO A 171 4.68 -9.15 -27.16
N GLU A 172 4.88 -7.83 -27.01
CA GLU A 172 3.82 -6.84 -26.70
C GLU A 172 2.62 -7.03 -27.63
N HIS A 173 1.67 -7.88 -27.24
CA HIS A 173 0.44 -8.12 -27.96
C HIS A 173 -0.60 -7.17 -27.41
N THR A 174 -1.25 -6.47 -28.34
CA THR A 174 -2.24 -5.42 -28.13
C THR A 174 -3.21 -5.80 -27.01
N PRO A 175 -3.40 -4.93 -26.00
CA PRO A 175 -4.08 -5.29 -24.76
C PRO A 175 -5.58 -5.47 -25.02
N GLN A 176 -6.04 -6.72 -25.14
CA GLN A 176 -7.49 -6.98 -25.16
C GLN A 176 -7.99 -8.15 -24.29
N ASP A 177 -7.20 -9.19 -23.96
CA ASP A 177 -7.78 -10.41 -23.33
C ASP A 177 -7.13 -10.98 -22.03
N ALA A 178 -6.08 -10.39 -21.46
CA ALA A 178 -5.27 -11.06 -20.41
C ALA A 178 -5.71 -10.87 -18.92
N SER A 179 -6.97 -10.56 -18.60
CA SER A 179 -7.35 -10.13 -17.23
C SER A 179 -8.15 -11.13 -16.37
N ARG A 180 -8.34 -12.39 -16.77
CA ARG A 180 -9.27 -13.30 -16.03
C ARG A 180 -8.65 -14.19 -14.94
N GLY A 181 -7.32 -14.33 -14.84
CA GLY A 181 -6.70 -15.35 -13.99
C GLY A 181 -6.21 -14.91 -12.60
N VAL A 182 -5.86 -13.64 -12.41
CA VAL A 182 -4.93 -13.26 -11.32
C VAL A 182 -5.63 -12.85 -10.01
N GLN A 183 -6.85 -12.30 -10.08
CA GLN A 183 -7.62 -11.86 -8.91
C GLN A 183 -7.95 -13.01 -7.92
N SER A 184 -7.92 -14.27 -8.38
CA SER A 184 -8.21 -15.46 -7.57
C SER A 184 -7.14 -15.78 -6.53
N GLN A 185 -5.85 -15.52 -6.79
CA GLN A 185 -4.77 -15.99 -5.91
C GLN A 185 -4.54 -15.06 -4.72
N LEU A 186 -4.63 -13.74 -4.94
CA LEU A 186 -4.50 -12.74 -3.88
C LEU A 186 -5.68 -12.81 -2.90
N SER A 187 -6.90 -13.00 -3.41
CA SER A 187 -8.08 -13.27 -2.56
C SER A 187 -7.88 -14.51 -1.68
N ALA A 188 -7.34 -15.60 -2.22
CA ALA A 188 -7.03 -16.82 -1.45
C ALA A 188 -5.99 -16.57 -0.34
N TYR A 189 -4.94 -15.78 -0.62
CA TYR A 189 -3.94 -15.41 0.38
C TYR A 189 -4.52 -14.53 1.50
N TYR A 190 -5.28 -13.49 1.18
CA TYR A 190 -5.92 -12.63 2.19
C TYR A 190 -6.97 -13.39 3.02
N ASN A 191 -7.70 -14.32 2.40
CA ASN A 191 -8.60 -15.24 3.10
C ASN A 191 -7.82 -16.20 4.04
N SER A 192 -6.56 -16.51 3.73
CA SER A 192 -5.73 -17.35 4.59
C SER A 192 -5.17 -16.59 5.80
N LEU A 193 -4.84 -15.30 5.65
CA LEU A 193 -4.38 -14.44 6.74
C LEU A 193 -5.51 -14.17 7.75
N THR A 194 -6.69 -13.77 7.27
CA THR A 194 -7.88 -13.56 8.12
C THR A 194 -8.25 -14.81 8.92
N ARG A 195 -8.09 -16.01 8.37
CA ARG A 195 -8.34 -17.27 9.12
C ARG A 195 -7.35 -17.50 10.25
N ARG A 196 -6.08 -17.14 10.10
CA ARG A 196 -5.06 -17.36 11.14
C ARG A 196 -5.24 -16.41 12.32
N ASP A 197 -5.59 -15.16 12.05
CA ASP A 197 -5.81 -14.16 13.11
C ASP A 197 -7.08 -14.44 13.93
N ILE A 198 -8.14 -14.93 13.28
CA ILE A 198 -9.35 -15.40 13.98
C ILE A 198 -9.03 -16.59 14.90
N LEU A 199 -8.18 -17.51 14.46
CA LEU A 199 -7.81 -18.69 15.25
C LEU A 199 -6.96 -18.31 16.49
N LEU A 200 -6.05 -17.34 16.35
CA LEU A 200 -5.21 -16.87 17.45
C LEU A 200 -6.00 -16.02 18.46
N ALA A 201 -6.92 -15.16 17.99
CA ALA A 201 -7.79 -14.41 18.89
C ALA A 201 -8.75 -15.32 19.69
N GLY A 202 -9.27 -16.38 19.07
CA GLY A 202 -10.15 -17.35 19.73
C GLY A 202 -9.48 -18.14 20.85
N THR A 203 -8.20 -18.51 20.68
CA THR A 203 -7.44 -19.27 21.71
C THR A 203 -7.06 -18.40 22.91
N ALA A 204 -6.75 -17.11 22.71
CA ALA A 204 -6.47 -16.17 23.79
C ALA A 204 -7.69 -15.93 24.70
N LEU A 205 -8.90 -15.80 24.12
CA LEU A 205 -10.16 -15.64 24.88
C LEU A 205 -10.52 -16.90 25.69
N ALA A 206 -10.27 -18.09 25.14
CA ALA A 206 -10.48 -19.34 25.86
C ALA A 206 -9.51 -19.49 27.05
N ALA A 207 -8.24 -19.10 26.89
CA ALA A 207 -7.26 -19.14 27.98
C ALA A 207 -7.59 -18.14 29.10
N ALA A 208 -8.03 -16.92 28.76
CA ALA A 208 -8.40 -15.90 29.73
C ALA A 208 -9.65 -16.28 30.55
N SER A 209 -10.63 -16.94 29.93
CA SER A 209 -11.85 -17.39 30.60
C SER A 209 -11.60 -18.57 31.56
N ILE A 210 -10.67 -19.48 31.22
CA ILE A 210 -10.22 -20.53 32.15
C ILE A 210 -9.47 -19.92 33.35
N GLY A 211 -8.61 -18.92 33.12
CA GLY A 211 -7.90 -18.22 34.19
C GLY A 211 -8.84 -17.52 35.19
N LEU A 212 -9.86 -16.82 34.69
CA LEU A 212 -10.88 -16.16 35.52
C LEU A 212 -11.73 -17.16 36.32
N ALA A 213 -12.11 -18.29 35.71
CA ALA A 213 -12.89 -19.33 36.40
C ALA A 213 -12.09 -20.00 37.53
N LEU A 214 -10.78 -20.22 37.33
CA LEU A 214 -9.90 -20.78 38.35
C LEU A 214 -9.64 -19.79 39.50
N PHE A 215 -9.43 -18.51 39.19
CA PHE A 215 -9.23 -17.47 40.20
C PHE A 215 -10.49 -17.21 41.05
N ALA A 216 -11.68 -17.29 40.44
CA ALA A 216 -12.94 -17.19 41.17
C ALA A 216 -13.14 -18.37 42.13
N ARG A 217 -12.76 -19.59 41.73
CA ARG A 217 -12.85 -20.80 42.57
C ARG A 217 -11.88 -20.78 43.75
N SER A 218 -10.68 -20.22 43.61
CA SER A 218 -9.72 -20.13 44.72
C SER A 218 -10.16 -19.17 45.84
N ARG A 219 -10.97 -18.15 45.53
CA ARG A 219 -11.49 -17.21 46.54
C ARG A 219 -12.65 -17.74 47.38
N GLN A 220 -13.33 -18.81 46.96
CA GLN A 220 -14.43 -19.40 47.72
C GLN A 220 -13.97 -20.45 48.77
N ARG A 221 -12.66 -20.74 48.85
CA ARG A 221 -12.09 -21.71 49.79
C ARG A 221 -11.28 -21.09 50.93
N LEU A 222 -11.30 -19.77 51.06
CA LEU A 222 -10.75 -18.99 52.17
C LEU A 222 -11.91 -18.39 52.95
#